data_AF-A0A2F0PUL0-F1
#
_entry.id   AF-A0A2F0PUL0-F1
#
_cell.length_a   1.000
_cell.length_b   1.000
_cell.length_c   1.000
_cell.angle_alpha   90.00
_cell.angle_beta   90.00
_cell.angle_gamma   90.00
#
_symmetry.space_group_name_H-M   'P 1'
#
loop_
_entity.id
_entity.type
_entity.pdbx_description
1 polymer ?
#
loop_
_entity_poly.entity_id
_entity_poly.type
_entity_poly.pdbx_seq_one_letter_code
_entity_poly.pdbx_strand_id
1 'polypeptide(L)'
;MNQQYLEYVRGAVSLALADIHGQSKGQLAAFEGSAMIRTTRFKRQKVRTVVLEKRRVCPITDPMHCPETRTRKKPFPLIEELTYCTSSWRRAISVLDTHQEAWLRYCYGDYNYHDKQLQVVPYIWEQFSDQCAVRLSKKVRLRLQGLALLAVQVVASEIKGLPREYTYTNLASMTGVQRNNWQMHYAGHWERLLLLIKGLDENALFSVANQRIARRQLLTA
;
A
#
# COMPACT_ATOMS: atom_id res chain seq x y z
N MET A 1 -22.72 4.47 0.32
CA MET A 1 -21.79 5.41 1.01
C MET A 1 -21.77 6.72 0.25
N ASN A 2 -21.54 7.85 0.92
CA ASN A 2 -21.41 9.14 0.25
C ASN A 2 -20.13 9.20 -0.59
N GLN A 3 -20.16 9.88 -1.73
CA GLN A 3 -19.01 10.03 -2.62
C GLN A 3 -17.78 10.64 -1.91
N GLN A 4 -18.01 11.62 -1.02
CA GLN A 4 -16.98 12.21 -0.17
C GLN A 4 -16.26 11.18 0.71
N TYR A 5 -16.99 10.17 1.21
CA TYR A 5 -16.38 9.13 2.03
C TYR A 5 -15.51 8.20 1.19
N LEU A 6 -15.93 7.85 -0.04
CA LEU A 6 -15.09 7.07 -0.94
C LEU A 6 -13.79 7.80 -1.28
N GLU A 7 -13.84 9.10 -1.54
CA GLU A 7 -12.65 9.93 -1.77
C GLU A 7 -11.70 9.92 -0.56
N TYR A 8 -12.25 10.02 0.65
CA TYR A 8 -11.47 9.85 1.88
C TYR A 8 -10.78 8.47 1.95
N VAL A 9 -11.52 7.39 1.66
CA VAL A 9 -10.97 6.02 1.66
C VAL A 9 -9.85 5.89 0.62
N ARG A 10 -10.04 6.44 -0.59
CA ARG A 10 -9.01 6.46 -1.64
C ARG A 10 -7.72 7.11 -1.16
N GLY A 11 -7.81 8.30 -0.57
CA GLY A 11 -6.65 9.01 -0.01
C GLY A 11 -5.96 8.20 1.08
N ALA A 12 -6.73 7.58 1.97
CA ALA A 12 -6.19 6.78 3.07
C ALA A 12 -5.52 5.48 2.59
N VAL A 13 -6.10 4.80 1.60
CA VAL A 13 -5.53 3.58 0.99
C VAL A 13 -4.27 3.91 0.20
N SER A 14 -4.29 5.00 -0.57
CA SER A 14 -3.11 5.50 -1.29
C SER A 14 -1.95 5.78 -0.33
N LEU A 15 -2.21 6.55 0.73
CA LEU A 15 -1.19 6.86 1.74
C LEU A 15 -0.72 5.61 2.49
N ALA A 16 -1.59 4.61 2.69
CA ALA A 16 -1.20 3.35 3.30
C ALA A 16 -0.31 2.49 2.39
N LEU A 17 -0.53 2.49 1.08
CA LEU A 17 0.21 1.66 0.13
C LEU A 17 1.45 2.32 -0.46
N ALA A 18 1.62 3.62 -0.26
CA ALA A 18 2.79 4.38 -0.71
C ALA A 18 4.11 3.89 -0.09
N ASP A 19 5.18 3.96 -0.89
CA ASP A 19 6.55 3.64 -0.50
C ASP A 19 7.19 4.81 0.25
N ILE A 20 6.86 4.90 1.53
CA ILE A 20 7.39 5.93 2.43
C ILE A 20 8.86 5.63 2.81
N HIS A 21 9.32 4.37 2.68
CA HIS A 21 10.62 3.92 3.17
C HIS A 21 11.72 3.95 2.11
N GLY A 22 11.37 4.17 0.83
CA GLY A 22 12.33 4.33 -0.26
C GLY A 22 13.21 5.59 -0.15
N GLN A 23 12.87 6.55 0.73
CA GLN A 23 13.76 7.68 0.99
C GLN A 23 14.91 7.25 1.89
N SER A 24 16.13 7.25 1.34
CA SER A 24 17.34 7.10 2.13
C SER A 24 17.36 8.17 3.22
N LYS A 25 17.40 7.76 4.49
CA LYS A 25 17.57 8.67 5.62
C LYS A 25 18.77 9.57 5.30
N GLY A 26 18.55 10.88 5.20
CA GLY A 26 19.63 11.84 5.01
C GLY A 26 20.69 11.66 6.10
N GLN A 27 21.94 12.03 5.81
CA GLN A 27 23.07 11.81 6.72
C GLN A 27 22.79 12.30 8.15
N LEU A 28 22.03 13.39 8.31
CA LEU A 28 21.63 13.95 9.60
C LEU A 28 20.59 13.10 10.36
N ALA A 29 19.63 12.50 9.66
CA ALA A 29 18.63 11.62 10.26
C ALA A 29 19.25 10.31 10.79
N ALA A 30 20.38 9.88 10.22
CA ALA A 30 21.15 8.76 10.76
C ALA A 30 21.82 9.09 12.12
N PHE A 31 22.05 10.37 12.41
CA PHE A 31 22.58 10.83 13.69
C PHE A 31 21.49 11.08 14.75
N GLU A 32 20.20 11.09 14.40
CA GLU A 32 19.11 11.16 15.37
C GLU A 32 19.10 9.92 16.27
N GLY A 33 19.65 10.07 17.49
CA GLY A 33 19.79 8.97 18.46
C GLY A 33 21.24 8.65 18.83
N SER A 34 22.20 9.15 18.06
CA SER A 34 23.61 9.13 18.44
C SER A 34 23.82 10.14 19.57
N ALA A 35 23.84 9.66 20.81
CA ALA A 35 24.19 10.48 21.95
C ALA A 35 25.61 11.04 21.75
N MET A 36 25.79 12.37 21.78
CA MET A 36 27.11 12.95 22.07
C MET A 36 27.44 12.63 23.52
N ILE A 37 27.92 11.41 23.77
CA ILE A 37 28.37 11.00 25.10
C ILE A 37 29.65 11.78 25.37
N ARG A 38 29.55 12.84 26.17
CA ARG A 38 30.69 13.64 26.60
C ARG A 38 31.45 12.90 27.71
N THR A 39 32.26 11.92 27.32
CA THR A 39 33.08 11.07 28.20
C THR A 39 34.26 11.81 28.84
N THR A 40 34.47 13.09 28.53
CA THR A 40 35.68 13.82 28.93
C THR A 40 35.75 14.13 30.43
N ARG A 41 34.62 14.19 31.14
CA ARG A 41 34.60 14.57 32.57
C ARG A 41 35.01 13.42 33.52
N PHE A 42 34.83 12.16 33.14
CA PHE A 42 35.16 11.00 33.98
C PHE A 42 35.82 9.89 33.17
N LYS A 43 37.05 9.49 33.55
CA LYS A 43 37.75 8.34 32.93
C LYS A 43 36.92 7.06 33.13
N ARG A 44 36.90 6.19 32.11
CA ARG A 44 36.10 4.95 32.03
C ARG A 44 36.33 3.97 33.21
N GLN A 45 37.44 4.13 33.94
CA GLN A 45 37.79 3.32 35.10
C GLN A 45 38.36 4.24 36.19
N LYS A 46 37.66 4.36 37.34
CA LYS A 46 38.26 4.88 38.58
C LYS A 46 39.04 3.73 39.25
N VAL A 47 40.25 3.99 39.73
CA VAL A 47 41.03 3.00 40.50
C VAL A 47 40.31 2.78 41.84
N ARG A 48 39.72 1.58 42.01
CA ARG A 48 38.87 1.24 43.18
C ARG A 48 39.55 0.33 44.20
N THR A 49 40.71 -0.23 43.86
CA THR A 49 41.42 -1.19 44.69
C THR A 49 42.74 -0.58 45.15
N VAL A 50 42.89 -0.41 46.46
CA VAL A 50 44.13 0.07 47.08
C VAL A 50 44.79 -1.12 47.78
N VAL A 51 46.11 -1.24 47.65
CA VAL A 51 46.88 -2.28 48.33
C VAL A 51 47.31 -1.73 49.68
N LEU A 52 46.70 -2.23 50.76
CA LEU A 52 47.11 -1.97 52.14
C LEU A 52 47.71 -3.25 52.68
N GLU A 53 48.95 -3.19 53.18
CA GLU A 53 49.61 -4.31 53.87
C GLU A 53 49.56 -5.66 53.10
N LYS A 54 49.89 -5.63 51.80
CA LYS A 54 49.87 -6.78 50.87
C LYS A 54 48.48 -7.39 50.59
N ARG A 55 47.40 -6.78 51.09
CA ARG A 55 46.02 -7.19 50.77
C ARG A 55 45.36 -6.15 49.87
N ARG A 56 44.64 -6.61 48.84
CA ARG A 56 43.83 -5.75 47.98
C ARG A 56 42.52 -5.46 48.70
N VAL A 57 42.35 -4.23 49.17
CA VAL A 57 41.15 -3.83 49.91
C VAL A 57 40.36 -2.86 49.03
N CYS A 58 39.06 -3.15 48.85
CA CYS A 58 38.11 -2.22 48.27
C CYS A 58 37.43 -1.46 49.42
N PRO A 59 37.56 -0.13 49.51
CA PRO A 59 36.86 0.63 50.55
C PRO A 59 35.34 0.47 50.38
N ILE A 60 34.62 0.34 51.50
CA ILE A 60 33.15 0.42 51.54
C ILE A 60 32.78 1.76 50.93
N THR A 61 32.09 1.73 49.79
CA THR A 61 31.86 2.93 48.98
C THR A 61 30.46 3.47 49.26
N ASP A 62 30.35 4.78 49.43
CA ASP A 62 29.05 5.46 49.42
C ASP A 62 28.32 5.20 48.08
N PRO A 63 26.98 5.11 48.08
CA PRO A 63 26.22 4.94 46.85
C PRO A 63 26.59 6.03 45.84
N MET A 64 27.07 5.60 44.68
CA MET A 64 27.50 6.51 43.61
C MET A 64 26.26 7.14 42.97
N HIS A 65 26.20 8.47 42.92
CA HIS A 65 25.18 9.18 42.16
C HIS A 65 25.41 8.97 40.66
N CYS A 66 24.60 8.10 40.06
CA CYS A 66 24.58 7.85 38.61
C CYS A 66 23.41 8.63 38.00
N PRO A 67 23.65 9.76 37.32
CA PRO A 67 22.59 10.46 36.59
C PRO A 67 22.09 9.58 35.44
N GLU A 68 20.81 9.70 35.11
CA GLU A 68 20.19 8.99 33.98
C GLU A 68 21.00 9.24 32.69
N THR A 69 21.50 8.16 32.07
CA THR A 69 22.31 8.24 30.83
C THR A 69 21.44 8.24 29.58
N ARG A 70 20.12 8.16 29.74
CA ARG A 70 19.16 8.20 28.62
C ARG A 70 19.12 9.63 28.07
N THR A 71 19.32 9.75 26.76
CA THR A 71 19.17 11.04 26.07
C THR A 71 17.73 11.52 25.98
N ARG A 72 16.77 10.60 26.10
CA ARG A 72 15.33 10.86 26.02
C ARG A 72 14.62 10.20 27.21
N LYS A 73 13.64 10.92 27.79
CA LYS A 73 12.75 10.39 28.85
C LYS A 73 11.90 9.21 28.38
N LYS A 74 11.55 9.20 27.09
CA LYS A 74 10.81 8.09 26.44
C LYS A 74 11.73 7.34 25.47
N PRO A 75 11.59 6.02 25.36
CA PRO A 75 12.30 5.25 24.33
C PRO A 75 11.92 5.77 22.94
N PHE A 76 12.84 5.62 21.97
CA PHE A 76 12.54 5.89 20.57
C PHE A 76 11.41 4.96 20.11
N PRO A 77 10.37 5.46 19.41
CA PRO A 77 9.28 4.61 18.94
C PRO A 77 9.81 3.57 17.94
N LEU A 78 9.47 2.29 18.16
CA LEU A 78 9.94 1.18 17.32
C LEU A 78 9.39 1.22 15.89
N ILE A 79 8.26 1.90 15.70
CA ILE A 79 7.54 2.01 14.44
C ILE A 79 7.28 3.50 14.21
N GLU A 80 7.49 3.94 12.97
CA GLU A 80 7.14 5.29 12.54
C GLU A 80 5.64 5.55 12.71
N GLU A 81 5.29 6.77 13.10
CA GLU A 81 3.89 7.15 13.36
C GLU A 81 2.99 6.96 12.14
N LEU A 82 3.43 7.36 10.95
CA LEU A 82 2.68 7.15 9.70
C LEU A 82 2.45 5.66 9.42
N THR A 83 3.48 4.84 9.58
CA THR A 83 3.41 3.38 9.42
C THR A 83 2.44 2.76 10.43
N TYR A 84 2.46 3.24 11.67
CA TYR A 84 1.53 2.80 12.71
C TYR A 84 0.08 3.16 12.37
N CYS A 85 -0.20 4.43 12.04
CA CYS A 85 -1.52 4.94 11.69
C CYS A 85 -2.13 4.23 10.48
N THR A 86 -1.31 3.95 9.46
CA THR A 86 -1.74 3.28 8.22
C THR A 86 -1.79 1.77 8.31
N SER A 87 -1.17 1.16 9.34
CA SER A 87 -1.13 -0.29 9.50
C SER A 87 -2.53 -0.93 9.54
N SER A 88 -3.54 -0.20 10.04
CA SER A 88 -4.92 -0.67 10.07
C SER A 88 -5.51 -0.87 8.66
N TRP A 89 -5.18 0.03 7.73
CA TRP A 89 -5.59 -0.07 6.32
C TRP A 89 -4.88 -1.20 5.60
N ARG A 90 -3.54 -1.31 5.74
CA ARG A 90 -2.76 -2.42 5.14
C ARG A 90 -3.29 -3.78 5.56
N ARG A 91 -3.60 -3.93 6.85
CA ARG A 91 -4.21 -5.14 7.40
C ARG A 91 -5.58 -5.41 6.80
N ALA A 92 -6.45 -4.40 6.69
CA ALA A 92 -7.78 -4.55 6.09
C ALA A 92 -7.69 -4.98 4.61
N ILE A 93 -6.79 -4.38 3.84
CA ILE A 93 -6.55 -4.72 2.43
C ILE A 93 -6.09 -6.17 2.26
N SER A 94 -5.19 -6.65 3.13
CA SER A 94 -4.60 -8.00 3.04
C SER A 94 -5.58 -9.14 3.36
N VAL A 95 -6.82 -8.81 3.72
CA VAL A 95 -7.88 -9.77 4.08
C VAL A 95 -9.03 -9.76 3.10
N LEU A 96 -8.99 -8.86 2.13
CA LEU A 96 -9.96 -8.87 1.04
C LEU A 96 -9.75 -10.05 0.12
N ASP A 97 -10.76 -10.29 -0.72
CA ASP A 97 -10.67 -11.26 -1.80
C ASP A 97 -9.52 -10.89 -2.74
N THR A 98 -8.92 -11.93 -3.34
CA THR A 98 -7.70 -11.79 -4.14
C THR A 98 -7.81 -10.74 -5.25
N HIS A 99 -8.97 -10.65 -5.90
CA HIS A 99 -9.21 -9.67 -6.98
C HIS A 99 -9.31 -8.23 -6.44
N GLN A 100 -9.95 -8.02 -5.30
CA GLN A 100 -10.09 -6.70 -4.68
C GLN A 100 -8.74 -6.22 -4.11
N GLU A 101 -8.03 -7.11 -3.42
CA GLU A 101 -6.68 -6.81 -2.91
C GLU A 101 -5.74 -6.45 -4.06
N ALA A 102 -5.72 -7.27 -5.12
CA ALA A 102 -4.89 -7.04 -6.29
C ALA A 102 -5.21 -5.70 -6.97
N TRP A 103 -6.49 -5.38 -7.13
CA TRP A 103 -6.92 -4.10 -7.71
C TRP A 103 -6.46 -2.90 -6.90
N LEU A 104 -6.67 -2.93 -5.58
CA LEU A 104 -6.28 -1.81 -4.72
C LEU A 104 -4.77 -1.60 -4.70
N ARG A 105 -4.00 -2.69 -4.64
CA ARG A 105 -2.53 -2.65 -4.73
C ARG A 105 -2.08 -2.10 -6.08
N TYR A 106 -2.75 -2.48 -7.17
CA TYR A 106 -2.43 -2.03 -8.52
C TYR A 106 -2.73 -0.53 -8.73
N CYS A 107 -3.88 -0.07 -8.26
CA CYS A 107 -4.36 1.30 -8.48
C CYS A 107 -3.74 2.32 -7.53
N TYR A 108 -3.63 1.96 -6.24
CA TYR A 108 -3.25 2.88 -5.16
C TYR A 108 -1.85 2.61 -4.59
N GLY A 109 -1.20 1.51 -4.96
CA GLY A 109 0.18 1.23 -4.56
C GLY A 109 1.21 1.63 -5.62
N ASP A 110 2.49 1.49 -5.26
CA ASP A 110 3.62 1.83 -6.12
C ASP A 110 3.84 0.85 -7.29
N TYR A 111 4.85 1.17 -8.10
CA TYR A 111 5.24 0.41 -9.30
C TYR A 111 5.45 -1.10 -9.05
N ASN A 112 5.88 -1.48 -7.84
CA ASN A 112 6.08 -2.88 -7.44
C ASN A 112 4.81 -3.74 -7.56
N TYR A 113 3.63 -3.13 -7.65
CA TYR A 113 2.36 -3.84 -7.78
C TYR A 113 1.84 -3.92 -9.22
N HIS A 114 2.63 -3.57 -10.23
CA HIS A 114 2.18 -3.58 -11.63
C HIS A 114 1.66 -4.96 -12.09
N ASP A 115 2.27 -6.04 -11.60
CA ASP A 115 1.87 -7.42 -11.94
C ASP A 115 0.49 -7.81 -11.40
N LYS A 116 -0.01 -7.08 -10.40
CA LYS A 116 -1.33 -7.35 -9.80
C LYS A 116 -2.48 -7.13 -10.79
N GLN A 117 -2.28 -6.35 -11.86
CA GLN A 117 -3.29 -6.22 -12.92
C GLN A 117 -3.68 -7.57 -13.53
N LEU A 118 -2.74 -8.51 -13.64
CA LEU A 118 -2.98 -9.83 -14.24
C LEU A 118 -3.87 -10.72 -13.36
N GLN A 119 -3.96 -10.42 -12.06
CA GLN A 119 -4.84 -11.12 -11.13
C GLN A 119 -6.29 -10.59 -11.19
N VAL A 120 -6.49 -9.36 -11.68
CA VAL A 120 -7.81 -8.71 -11.79
C VAL A 120 -8.51 -9.09 -13.08
N VAL A 121 -7.77 -9.21 -14.18
CA VAL A 121 -8.35 -9.49 -15.52
C VAL A 121 -9.20 -10.76 -15.57
N PRO A 122 -8.79 -11.92 -14.99
CA PRO A 122 -9.62 -13.13 -15.00
C PRO A 122 -10.98 -12.92 -14.32
N TYR A 123 -11.01 -12.22 -13.19
CA TYR A 123 -12.24 -11.91 -12.48
C TYR A 123 -13.17 -11.00 -13.30
N ILE A 124 -12.63 -9.92 -13.88
CA ILE A 124 -13.42 -9.04 -14.75
C ILE A 124 -13.96 -9.81 -15.96
N TRP A 125 -13.16 -10.69 -16.53
CA TRP A 125 -13.57 -11.52 -17.65
C TRP A 125 -14.72 -12.48 -17.28
N GLU A 126 -14.65 -13.11 -16.12
CA GLU A 126 -15.71 -13.97 -15.58
C GLU A 126 -17.02 -13.20 -15.41
N GLN A 127 -16.98 -12.07 -14.71
CA GLN A 127 -18.14 -11.19 -14.50
C GLN A 127 -18.75 -10.69 -15.82
N PHE A 128 -17.90 -10.36 -16.80
CA PHE A 128 -18.36 -9.97 -18.13
C PHE A 128 -19.00 -11.15 -18.88
N SER A 129 -18.42 -12.35 -18.75
CA SER A 129 -18.93 -13.54 -19.41
C SER A 129 -20.27 -14.01 -18.87
N ASP A 130 -20.51 -13.89 -17.56
CA ASP A 130 -21.78 -14.19 -16.91
C ASP A 130 -22.91 -13.27 -17.40
N GLN A 131 -22.55 -12.04 -17.77
CA GLN A 131 -23.47 -11.04 -18.32
C GLN A 131 -23.71 -11.19 -19.82
N CYS A 132 -22.94 -12.02 -20.52
CA CYS A 132 -23.13 -12.27 -21.94
C CYS A 132 -24.16 -13.39 -22.16
N ALA A 133 -25.37 -13.02 -22.56
CA ALA A 133 -26.42 -13.98 -22.90
C ALA A 133 -26.10 -14.85 -24.13
N VAL A 134 -25.20 -14.39 -25.01
CA VAL A 134 -24.90 -15.05 -26.29
C VAL A 134 -23.50 -15.65 -26.25
N ARG A 135 -23.38 -16.89 -26.73
CA ARG A 135 -22.10 -17.58 -26.87
C ARG A 135 -21.22 -16.87 -27.90
N LEU A 136 -20.12 -16.30 -27.44
CA LEU A 136 -19.16 -15.59 -28.28
C LEU A 136 -18.31 -16.55 -29.12
N SER A 137 -18.05 -16.20 -30.38
CA SER A 137 -17.07 -16.90 -31.21
C SER A 137 -15.66 -16.80 -30.61
N LYS A 138 -14.83 -17.84 -30.81
CA LYS A 138 -13.44 -17.90 -30.33
C LYS A 138 -12.64 -16.64 -30.69
N LYS A 139 -12.83 -16.11 -31.91
CA LYS A 139 -12.15 -14.91 -32.40
C LYS A 139 -12.57 -13.65 -31.62
N VAL A 140 -13.87 -13.49 -31.38
CA VAL A 140 -14.42 -12.34 -30.64
C VAL A 140 -14.00 -12.42 -29.18
N ARG A 141 -14.03 -13.63 -28.60
CA ARG A 141 -13.58 -13.90 -27.23
C ARG A 141 -12.15 -13.42 -26.98
N LEU A 142 -11.21 -13.80 -27.84
CA LEU A 142 -9.80 -13.41 -27.72
C LEU A 142 -9.61 -11.89 -27.79
N ARG A 143 -10.35 -11.21 -28.68
CA ARG A 143 -10.32 -9.75 -28.79
C ARG A 143 -10.84 -9.08 -27.53
N LEU A 144 -11.97 -9.55 -27.00
CA LEU A 144 -12.57 -9.00 -25.79
C LEU A 144 -11.71 -9.26 -24.54
N GLN A 145 -10.99 -10.39 -24.47
CA GLN A 145 -10.01 -10.62 -23.40
C GLN A 145 -8.85 -9.62 -23.46
N GLY A 146 -8.33 -9.32 -24.65
CA GLY A 146 -7.35 -8.25 -24.84
C GLY A 146 -7.90 -6.88 -24.45
N LEU A 147 -9.15 -6.59 -24.80
CA LEU A 147 -9.83 -5.37 -24.38
C LEU A 147 -10.05 -5.30 -22.86
N ALA A 148 -10.34 -6.40 -22.19
CA ALA A 148 -10.52 -6.42 -20.74
C ALA A 148 -9.24 -5.98 -20.02
N LEU A 149 -8.07 -6.48 -20.45
CA LEU A 149 -6.78 -6.02 -19.94
C LEU A 149 -6.58 -4.52 -20.19
N LEU A 150 -6.90 -4.04 -21.39
CA LEU A 150 -6.77 -2.63 -21.75
C LEU A 150 -7.72 -1.74 -20.92
N ALA A 151 -8.96 -2.18 -20.69
CA ALA A 151 -9.94 -1.50 -19.86
C ALA A 151 -9.46 -1.38 -18.41
N VAL A 152 -8.87 -2.44 -17.84
CA VAL A 152 -8.25 -2.43 -16.50
C VAL A 152 -7.17 -1.36 -16.42
N GLN A 153 -6.34 -1.23 -17.46
CA GLN A 153 -5.30 -0.20 -17.51
C GLN A 153 -5.85 1.21 -17.64
N VAL A 154 -6.91 1.42 -18.44
CA VAL A 154 -7.56 2.73 -18.60
C VAL A 154 -8.16 3.21 -17.28
N VAL A 155 -8.98 2.38 -16.61
CA VAL A 155 -9.60 2.78 -15.34
C VAL A 155 -8.54 3.01 -14.26
N ALA A 156 -7.51 2.16 -14.19
CA ALA A 156 -6.42 2.37 -13.24
C ALA A 156 -5.64 3.67 -13.52
N SER A 157 -5.47 4.06 -14.78
CA SER A 157 -4.76 5.29 -15.12
C SER A 157 -5.61 6.54 -14.85
N GLU A 158 -6.94 6.46 -15.03
CA GLU A 158 -7.88 7.47 -14.55
C GLU A 158 -7.74 7.69 -13.03
N ILE A 159 -7.71 6.60 -12.25
CA ILE A 159 -7.56 6.66 -10.78
C ILE A 159 -6.21 7.26 -10.36
N LYS A 160 -5.13 6.97 -11.10
CA LYS A 160 -3.79 7.53 -10.86
C LYS A 160 -3.64 8.99 -11.29
N GLY A 161 -4.67 9.59 -11.90
CA GLY A 161 -4.61 10.96 -12.41
C GLY A 161 -3.80 11.12 -13.71
N LEU A 162 -3.53 10.03 -14.42
CA LEU A 162 -2.81 9.99 -15.69
C LEU A 162 -3.70 9.26 -16.74
N PRO A 163 -4.82 9.88 -17.16
CA PRO A 163 -5.81 9.21 -18.00
C PRO A 163 -5.20 8.78 -19.34
N ARG A 164 -5.50 7.54 -19.74
CA ARG A 164 -5.15 7.00 -21.05
C ARG A 164 -6.38 7.04 -21.92
N GLU A 165 -6.43 8.01 -22.82
CA GLU A 165 -7.54 8.16 -23.73
C GLU A 165 -7.31 7.37 -25.01
N TYR A 166 -8.28 6.53 -25.36
CA TYR A 166 -8.30 5.82 -26.64
C TYR A 166 -9.53 6.22 -27.43
N THR A 167 -9.30 6.71 -28.65
CA THR A 167 -10.40 6.93 -29.59
C THR A 167 -10.93 5.60 -30.11
N TYR A 168 -12.20 5.56 -30.52
CA TYR A 168 -12.79 4.35 -31.11
C TYR A 168 -12.05 3.86 -32.35
N THR A 169 -11.42 4.76 -33.11
CA THR A 169 -10.55 4.40 -34.23
C THR A 169 -9.30 3.67 -33.76
N ASN A 170 -8.69 4.11 -32.65
CA ASN A 170 -7.51 3.46 -32.08
C ASN A 170 -7.87 2.05 -31.56
N LEU A 171 -8.97 1.93 -30.83
CA LEU A 171 -9.43 0.63 -30.29
C LEU A 171 -9.83 -0.35 -31.41
N ALA A 172 -10.47 0.13 -32.47
CA ALA A 172 -10.79 -0.68 -33.64
C ALA A 172 -9.51 -1.19 -34.33
N SER A 173 -8.51 -0.31 -34.51
CA SER A 173 -7.21 -0.67 -35.07
C SER A 173 -6.49 -1.72 -34.22
N MET A 174 -6.41 -1.51 -32.89
CA MET A 174 -5.76 -2.43 -31.95
C MET A 174 -6.43 -3.81 -31.90
N THR A 175 -7.74 -3.89 -32.11
CA THR A 175 -8.47 -5.16 -32.15
C THR A 175 -8.52 -5.81 -33.55
N GLY A 176 -7.99 -5.13 -34.57
CA GLY A 176 -8.02 -5.57 -35.97
C GLY A 176 -9.45 -5.63 -36.53
N VAL A 177 -10.27 -4.64 -36.18
CA VAL A 177 -11.68 -4.53 -36.58
C VAL A 177 -11.88 -3.22 -37.35
N GLN A 178 -12.74 -3.25 -38.37
CA GLN A 178 -13.15 -2.04 -39.10
C GLN A 178 -13.94 -1.11 -38.17
N ARG A 179 -13.80 0.21 -38.35
CA ARG A 179 -14.47 1.23 -37.50
C ARG A 179 -15.98 1.00 -37.36
N ASN A 180 -16.68 0.66 -38.45
CA ASN A 180 -18.12 0.42 -38.42
C ASN A 180 -18.48 -0.81 -37.55
N ASN A 181 -17.69 -1.88 -37.64
CA ASN A 181 -17.90 -3.09 -36.86
C ASN A 181 -17.59 -2.84 -35.36
N TRP A 182 -16.59 -2.01 -35.06
CA TRP A 182 -16.36 -1.55 -33.69
C TRP A 182 -17.60 -0.88 -33.11
N GLN A 183 -18.14 0.13 -33.82
CA GLN A 183 -19.27 0.90 -33.35
C GLN A 183 -20.54 0.04 -33.16
N MET A 184 -20.78 -0.92 -34.06
CA MET A 184 -21.96 -1.78 -34.00
C MET A 184 -21.88 -2.89 -32.94
N HIS A 185 -20.69 -3.45 -32.70
CA HIS A 185 -20.57 -4.68 -31.90
C HIS A 185 -19.63 -4.60 -30.70
N TYR A 186 -18.58 -3.80 -30.74
CA TYR A 186 -17.56 -3.78 -29.67
C TYR A 186 -17.71 -2.60 -28.71
N ALA A 187 -18.26 -1.48 -29.15
CA ALA A 187 -18.41 -0.27 -28.32
C ALA A 187 -19.20 -0.55 -27.03
N GLY A 188 -20.34 -1.24 -27.12
CA GLY A 188 -21.13 -1.60 -25.95
C GLY A 188 -20.41 -2.58 -25.01
N HIS A 189 -19.62 -3.51 -25.55
CA HIS A 189 -18.82 -4.41 -24.72
C HIS A 189 -17.68 -3.67 -23.99
N TRP A 190 -17.05 -2.71 -24.68
CA TRP A 190 -16.01 -1.86 -24.11
C TRP A 190 -16.53 -1.02 -22.94
N GLU A 191 -17.65 -0.33 -23.13
CA GLU A 191 -18.29 0.46 -22.07
C GLU A 191 -18.67 -0.41 -20.88
N ARG A 192 -19.19 -1.63 -21.14
CA ARG A 192 -19.56 -2.57 -20.09
C ARG A 192 -18.36 -3.07 -19.28
N LEU A 193 -17.23 -3.34 -19.94
CA LEU A 193 -15.98 -3.68 -19.24
C LEU A 193 -15.52 -2.54 -18.34
N LEU A 194 -15.55 -1.29 -18.82
CA LEU A 194 -15.19 -0.13 -18.00
C LEU A 194 -16.11 0.01 -16.79
N LEU A 195 -17.42 -0.17 -16.96
CA LEU A 195 -18.38 -0.12 -15.85
C LEU A 195 -18.14 -1.22 -14.82
N LEU A 196 -17.85 -2.45 -15.24
CA LEU A 196 -17.51 -3.54 -14.32
C LEU A 196 -16.28 -3.23 -13.47
N ILE A 197 -15.25 -2.64 -14.07
CA ILE A 197 -14.01 -2.30 -13.37
C ILE A 197 -14.25 -1.13 -12.41
N LYS A 198 -15.03 -0.11 -12.81
CA LYS A 198 -15.44 0.99 -11.91
C LYS A 198 -16.25 0.48 -10.73
N GLY A 199 -17.18 -0.45 -10.96
CA GLY A 199 -17.93 -1.11 -9.89
C GLY A 199 -17.02 -1.94 -8.97
N LEU A 200 -16.02 -2.63 -9.52
CA LEU A 200 -15.01 -3.34 -8.73
C LEU A 200 -14.19 -2.39 -7.85
N ASP A 201 -13.83 -1.20 -8.34
CA ASP A 201 -13.14 -0.18 -7.53
C ASP A 201 -13.98 0.26 -6.32
N GLU A 202 -15.22 0.65 -6.56
CA GLU A 202 -16.14 1.09 -5.52
C GLU A 202 -16.39 -0.02 -4.49
N ASN A 203 -16.61 -1.25 -4.95
CA ASN A 203 -16.83 -2.40 -4.09
C ASN A 203 -15.58 -2.76 -3.27
N ALA A 204 -14.39 -2.68 -3.87
CA ALA A 204 -13.14 -2.93 -3.16
C ALA A 204 -12.92 -1.88 -2.07
N LEU A 205 -13.09 -0.59 -2.36
CA LEU A 205 -12.97 0.50 -1.39
C LEU A 205 -13.98 0.35 -0.24
N PHE A 206 -15.23 0.01 -0.57
CA PHE A 206 -16.26 -0.28 0.41
C PHE A 206 -15.87 -1.44 1.33
N SER A 207 -15.39 -2.53 0.74
CA SER A 207 -14.99 -3.73 1.47
C SER A 207 -13.81 -3.46 2.40
N VAL A 208 -12.80 -2.68 1.99
CA VAL A 208 -11.70 -2.28 2.90
C VAL A 208 -12.23 -1.47 4.08
N ALA A 209 -13.08 -0.48 3.81
CA ALA A 209 -13.60 0.41 4.84
C ALA A 209 -14.38 -0.37 5.91
N ASN A 210 -15.24 -1.29 5.48
CA ASN A 210 -15.99 -2.16 6.39
C ASN A 210 -15.08 -3.09 7.17
N GLN A 211 -14.08 -3.70 6.51
CA GLN A 211 -13.17 -4.64 7.18
C GLN A 211 -12.32 -3.95 8.24
N ARG A 212 -11.93 -2.69 7.98
CA ARG A 212 -11.25 -1.85 8.96
C ARG A 212 -12.15 -1.54 10.16
N ILE A 213 -13.41 -1.18 9.93
CA ILE A 213 -14.38 -0.88 11.00
C ILE A 213 -14.65 -2.14 11.84
N ALA A 214 -14.94 -3.28 11.21
CA ALA A 214 -15.20 -4.54 11.88
C ALA A 214 -14.03 -4.97 12.78
N ARG A 215 -12.80 -4.87 12.28
CA ARG A 215 -11.61 -5.17 13.08
C ARG A 215 -11.39 -4.21 14.23
N ARG A 216 -11.73 -2.94 14.06
CA ARG A 216 -11.64 -1.96 15.16
C ARG A 216 -12.60 -2.33 16.28
N GLN A 217 -13.82 -2.77 15.95
CA GLN A 217 -14.81 -3.20 16.94
C GLN A 217 -14.35 -4.42 17.73
N LEU A 218 -13.72 -5.41 17.07
CA LEU A 218 -13.17 -6.59 17.73
C LEU A 218 -12.04 -6.29 18.72
N LEU A 219 -11.31 -5.18 18.54
CA LEU A 219 -10.24 -4.77 19.46
C LEU A 219 -10.75 -3.97 20.65
N THR A 220 -11.99 -3.49 20.59
CA THR A 220 -12.62 -2.69 21.65
C THR A 220 -13.65 -3.46 22.48
N ALA A 221 -14.02 -4.67 22.05
CA ALA A 221 -14.84 -5.62 22.79
C ALA A 221 -13.98 -6.49 23.71
#